data_AF-A0A2U9BS39-F1
#
_entry.id   AF-A0A2U9BS39-F1
#
_cell.length_a   1.000
_cell.length_b   1.000
_cell.length_c   1.000
_cell.angle_alpha   90.00
_cell.angle_beta   90.00
_cell.angle_gamma   90.00
#
_symmetry.space_group_name_H-M   'P 1'
#
loop_
_entity.id
_entity.type
_entity.pdbx_description
1 polymer ?
#
loop_
_entity_poly.entity_id
_entity_poly.type
_entity_poly.pdbx_seq_one_letter_code
_entity_poly.pdbx_strand_id
1 'polypeptide(L)'
;MEASSRGRAGSGLWNSPRAAAYSKETQDMLRLMMQESRLNNFQRKQINECLKNGASLPLTPDPTSLPSPAPPQSSKSVRRRLPGKPQRRSADACRSGDSYTREKFCPAPTRDLEKEKRRLQNLMATGQESPAASSHSVPACWSPQETEERDQFQEGETDDTRGR
;
A
#
# COMPACT_ATOMS: atom_id res chain seq x y z
N MET A 1 48.90 50.19 -26.72
CA MET A 1 49.32 49.35 -25.57
C MET A 1 48.46 49.81 -24.41
N GLU A 2 47.54 49.06 -23.81
CA GLU A 2 47.47 47.63 -23.53
C GLU A 2 46.03 47.11 -23.57
N ALA A 3 45.89 45.80 -23.81
CA ALA A 3 44.62 45.09 -23.84
C ALA A 3 44.15 44.74 -22.42
N SER A 4 42.94 45.15 -22.06
CA SER A 4 42.27 44.75 -20.81
C SER A 4 41.71 43.34 -20.96
N SER A 5 42.43 42.36 -20.41
CA SER A 5 42.03 40.97 -20.31
C SER A 5 40.98 40.77 -19.21
N ARG A 6 39.69 40.81 -19.56
CA ARG A 6 38.64 40.25 -18.70
C ARG A 6 38.44 38.79 -19.06
N GLY A 7 39.13 37.92 -18.32
CA GLY A 7 38.84 36.49 -18.27
C GLY A 7 37.40 36.28 -17.82
N ARG A 8 36.56 35.73 -18.69
CA ARG A 8 35.21 35.29 -18.32
C ARG A 8 35.36 33.93 -17.63
N ALA A 9 35.16 33.96 -16.31
CA ALA A 9 35.13 32.80 -15.44
C ALA A 9 34.20 31.71 -15.98
N GLY A 10 34.66 30.47 -15.85
CA GLY A 10 34.00 29.28 -16.35
C GLY A 10 32.56 29.13 -15.87
N SER A 11 31.69 28.76 -16.81
CA SER A 11 30.35 28.23 -16.55
C SER A 11 30.51 26.87 -15.85
N GLY A 12 30.04 26.76 -14.61
CA GLY A 12 30.17 25.55 -13.79
C GLY A 12 29.15 24.45 -14.15
N LEU A 13 29.48 23.22 -13.73
CA LEU A 13 28.70 21.97 -13.84
C LEU A 13 27.33 21.96 -13.10
N TRP A 14 26.81 23.13 -12.70
CA TRP A 14 25.61 23.26 -11.85
C TRP A 14 24.58 24.24 -12.42
N ASN A 15 24.47 24.33 -13.76
CA ASN A 15 23.30 24.92 -14.39
C ASN A 15 22.11 23.93 -14.33
N SER A 16 21.68 23.58 -13.11
CA SER A 16 20.30 23.10 -12.96
C SER A 16 19.44 24.34 -13.15
N PRO A 17 18.51 24.39 -14.14
CA PRO A 17 17.52 25.45 -14.15
C PRO A 17 16.84 25.41 -12.78
N ARG A 18 16.82 26.55 -12.07
CA ARG A 18 16.01 26.69 -10.86
C ARG A 18 14.62 26.16 -11.19
N ALA A 19 14.04 25.39 -10.26
CA ALA A 19 12.76 24.71 -10.47
C ALA A 19 11.80 25.62 -11.23
N ALA A 20 11.39 25.19 -12.42
CA ALA A 20 10.64 26.03 -13.34
C ALA A 20 9.39 26.54 -12.62
N ALA A 21 9.25 27.87 -12.56
CA ALA A 21 8.09 28.47 -11.93
C ALA A 21 6.82 28.00 -12.66
N TYR A 22 5.80 27.62 -11.91
CA TYR A 22 4.50 27.26 -12.47
C TYR A 22 3.95 28.40 -13.31
N SER A 23 3.44 28.10 -14.51
CA SER A 23 2.79 29.10 -15.37
C SER A 23 1.56 29.68 -14.66
N LYS A 24 1.19 30.92 -15.00
CA LYS A 24 0.03 31.60 -14.41
C LYS A 24 -1.25 30.79 -14.60
N GLU A 25 -1.42 30.23 -15.80
CA GLU A 25 -2.55 29.36 -16.14
C GLU A 25 -2.59 28.10 -15.26
N THR A 26 -1.45 27.44 -15.03
CA THR A 26 -1.39 26.26 -14.14
C THR A 26 -1.72 26.62 -12.69
N GLN A 27 -1.26 27.78 -12.20
CA GLN A 27 -1.60 28.24 -10.85
C GLN A 27 -3.10 28.51 -10.70
N ASP A 28 -3.73 29.13 -11.70
CA ASP A 28 -5.17 29.44 -11.69
C ASP A 28 -6.02 28.16 -11.77
N MET A 29 -5.63 27.20 -12.61
CA MET A 29 -6.24 25.87 -12.66
C MET A 29 -6.17 25.16 -11.31
N LEU A 30 -4.99 25.14 -10.67
CA LEU A 30 -4.81 24.52 -9.35
C LEU A 30 -5.68 25.18 -8.29
N ARG A 31 -5.86 26.51 -8.32
CA ARG A 31 -6.76 27.22 -7.39
C ARG A 31 -8.23 26.80 -7.55
N LEU A 32 -8.71 26.66 -8.78
CA LEU A 32 -10.07 26.19 -9.05
C LEU A 32 -10.26 24.75 -8.54
N MET A 33 -9.33 23.85 -8.84
CA MET A 33 -9.39 22.48 -8.34
C MET A 33 -9.40 22.42 -6.81
N MET A 34 -8.60 23.25 -6.13
CA MET A 34 -8.59 23.33 -4.66
C MET A 34 -9.93 23.82 -4.09
N GLN A 35 -10.63 24.71 -4.80
CA GLN A 35 -11.93 25.23 -4.41
C GLN A 35 -13.04 24.18 -4.59
N GLU A 36 -13.03 23.47 -5.72
CA GLU A 36 -14.05 22.48 -6.06
C GLU A 36 -13.90 21.17 -5.27
N SER A 37 -12.67 20.72 -5.03
CA SER A 37 -12.38 19.46 -4.31
C SER A 37 -12.51 19.54 -2.78
N ARG A 38 -12.88 20.72 -2.24
CA ARG A 38 -13.06 20.96 -0.78
C ARG A 38 -11.88 20.46 0.08
N LEU A 39 -10.64 20.75 -0.34
CA LEU A 39 -9.43 20.34 0.40
C LEU A 39 -9.38 20.89 1.83
N ASN A 40 -8.76 20.13 2.74
CA ASN A 40 -8.44 20.56 4.10
C ASN A 40 -7.42 21.71 4.09
N ASN A 41 -7.47 22.62 5.06
CA ASN A 41 -6.55 23.76 5.20
C ASN A 41 -5.07 23.35 5.16
N PHE A 42 -4.74 22.20 5.74
CA PHE A 42 -3.37 21.66 5.70
C PHE A 42 -2.93 21.32 4.26
N GLN A 43 -3.77 20.63 3.51
CA GLN A 43 -3.52 20.29 2.10
C GLN A 43 -3.40 21.55 1.25
N ARG A 44 -4.27 22.54 1.49
CA ARG A 44 -4.19 23.85 0.81
C ARG A 44 -2.87 24.55 1.08
N LYS A 45 -2.38 24.51 2.33
CA LYS A 45 -1.10 25.10 2.70
C LYS A 45 0.06 24.38 2.00
N GLN A 46 0.07 23.05 1.99
CA GLN A 46 1.11 22.25 1.31
C GLN A 46 1.18 22.57 -0.19
N ILE A 47 0.04 22.58 -0.89
CA ILE A 47 -0.01 22.88 -2.32
C ILE A 47 0.48 24.31 -2.61
N ASN A 48 0.07 25.29 -1.80
CA ASN A 48 0.52 26.67 -1.97
C ASN A 48 2.03 26.83 -1.75
N GLU A 49 2.63 26.10 -0.82
CA GLU A 49 4.08 26.10 -0.63
C GLU A 49 4.82 25.48 -1.81
N CYS A 50 4.31 24.38 -2.39
CA CYS A 50 4.86 23.83 -3.63
C CYS A 50 4.81 24.84 -4.78
N LEU A 51 3.67 25.53 -4.95
CA LEU A 51 3.49 26.56 -5.99
C LEU A 51 4.47 27.72 -5.88
N LYS A 52 4.78 28.18 -4.66
CA LYS A 52 5.75 29.27 -4.42
C LYS A 52 7.18 28.84 -4.66
N ASN A 53 7.52 27.61 -4.26
CA ASN A 53 8.89 27.09 -4.31
C ASN A 53 9.24 26.44 -5.66
N GLY A 54 8.26 26.28 -6.56
CA GLY A 54 8.42 25.55 -7.82
C GLY A 54 8.66 24.05 -7.63
N ALA A 55 8.40 23.52 -6.44
CA ALA A 55 8.59 22.11 -6.12
C ALA A 55 7.43 21.28 -6.68
N SER A 56 7.68 20.01 -7.01
CA SER A 56 6.63 19.10 -7.50
C SER A 56 5.46 18.98 -6.50
N LEU A 57 4.26 18.73 -7.03
CA LEU A 57 3.06 18.52 -6.21
C LEU A 57 3.20 17.26 -5.33
N PRO A 58 2.67 17.26 -4.09
CA PRO A 58 2.72 16.10 -3.21
C PRO A 58 1.85 14.96 -3.79
N LEU A 59 2.46 13.79 -4.04
CA LEU A 59 1.73 12.62 -4.59
C LEU A 59 0.84 11.92 -3.54
N THR A 60 1.10 12.15 -2.26
CA THR A 60 0.29 11.65 -1.15
C THR A 60 0.22 12.70 -0.05
N PRO A 61 -0.99 13.13 0.40
CA PRO A 61 -1.09 13.87 1.65
C PRO A 61 -0.71 12.90 2.76
N ASP A 62 0.46 13.09 3.38
CA ASP A 62 0.80 12.36 4.59
C ASP A 62 -0.34 12.58 5.60
N PRO A 63 -0.97 11.52 6.14
CA PRO A 63 -1.98 11.62 7.18
C PRO A 63 -1.31 11.98 8.51
N THR A 64 -0.54 13.06 8.55
CA THR A 64 0.12 13.58 9.75
C THR A 64 -0.82 14.53 10.45
N SER A 65 -1.97 14.01 10.88
CA SER A 65 -2.82 14.61 11.90
C SER A 65 -3.70 13.53 12.54
N LEU A 66 -3.08 12.42 12.91
CA LEU A 66 -3.52 11.63 14.04
C LEU A 66 -2.52 11.92 15.16
N PRO A 67 -2.96 12.10 16.42
CA PRO A 67 -2.05 11.84 17.52
C PRO A 67 -1.57 10.42 17.31
N SER A 68 -0.30 10.25 16.91
CA SER A 68 0.35 8.97 17.03
C SER A 68 0.07 8.51 18.47
N PRO A 69 -0.47 7.30 18.70
CA PRO A 69 -0.42 6.75 20.05
C PRO A 69 1.01 6.90 20.52
N ALA A 70 1.17 7.43 21.74
CA ALA A 70 2.45 7.75 22.33
C ALA A 70 3.45 6.62 22.01
N PRO A 71 4.69 6.94 21.58
CA PRO A 71 5.68 5.89 21.40
C PRO A 71 5.73 5.07 22.68
N PRO A 72 5.66 3.72 22.62
CA PRO A 72 5.80 2.90 23.82
C PRO A 72 7.08 3.34 24.53
N GLN A 73 6.95 3.68 25.80
CA GLN A 73 8.04 4.18 26.61
C GLN A 73 9.25 3.24 26.49
N SER A 74 10.37 3.82 26.07
CA SER A 74 11.73 3.32 26.29
C SER A 74 11.97 1.80 26.23
N SER A 75 11.56 1.12 25.16
CA SER A 75 12.28 -0.10 24.80
C SER A 75 13.58 0.33 24.12
N LYS A 76 14.70 0.18 24.85
CA LYS A 76 16.09 0.32 24.40
C LYS A 76 16.19 0.14 22.89
N SER A 77 16.67 1.15 22.18
CA SER A 77 16.84 1.08 20.73
C SER A 77 17.69 -0.13 20.40
N VAL A 78 17.06 -1.21 19.94
CA VAL A 78 17.76 -2.31 19.32
C VAL A 78 18.24 -1.71 18.01
N ARG A 79 19.47 -1.18 18.02
CA ARG A 79 20.20 -0.85 16.81
C ARG A 79 20.06 -2.08 15.91
N ARG A 80 19.30 -1.97 14.82
CA ARG A 80 19.33 -3.00 13.77
C ARG A 80 20.78 -3.03 13.29
N ARG A 81 21.56 -3.96 13.84
CA ARG A 81 22.88 -4.24 13.33
C ARG A 81 22.67 -4.68 11.89
N LEU A 82 23.04 -3.81 10.96
CA LEU A 82 23.17 -4.21 9.58
C LEU A 82 24.15 -5.39 9.59
N PRO A 83 23.73 -6.59 9.15
CA PRO A 83 24.66 -7.70 9.11
C PRO A 83 25.79 -7.27 8.17
N GLY A 84 26.98 -7.10 8.72
CA GLY A 84 28.16 -6.61 7.98
C GLY A 84 28.59 -7.55 6.85
N LYS A 85 27.94 -8.72 6.74
CA LYS A 85 28.06 -9.68 5.64
C LYS A 85 26.68 -10.29 5.39
N PRO A 86 26.29 -10.54 4.13
CA PRO A 86 25.08 -11.30 3.84
C PRO A 86 25.23 -12.71 4.44
N GLN A 87 24.36 -13.05 5.39
CA GLN A 87 24.35 -14.33 6.08
C GLN A 87 23.06 -15.09 5.74
N ARG A 88 23.17 -16.41 5.53
CA ARG A 88 22.00 -17.27 5.33
C ARG A 88 21.15 -17.30 6.61
N ARG A 89 19.83 -17.23 6.46
CA ARG A 89 18.87 -17.42 7.56
C ARG A 89 18.91 -18.88 8.04
N SER A 90 18.67 -19.10 9.34
CA SER A 90 18.50 -20.46 9.87
C SER A 90 17.22 -21.10 9.33
N ALA A 91 17.16 -22.43 9.33
CA ALA A 91 15.98 -23.15 8.85
C ALA A 91 14.72 -22.77 9.65
N ASP A 92 14.83 -22.61 10.97
CA ASP A 92 13.72 -22.14 11.80
C ASP A 92 13.27 -20.72 11.47
N ALA A 93 14.20 -19.81 11.19
CA ALA A 93 13.87 -18.44 10.79
C ALA A 93 13.22 -18.37 9.41
N CYS A 94 13.45 -19.34 8.53
CA CYS A 94 12.73 -19.47 7.26
C CYS A 94 11.31 -20.04 7.48
N ARG A 95 11.15 -20.96 8.45
CA ARG A 95 9.87 -21.61 8.77
C ARG A 95 8.98 -20.84 9.73
N SER A 96 9.51 -19.85 10.47
CA SER A 96 8.80 -19.14 11.55
C SER A 96 7.66 -18.22 11.10
N GLY A 97 7.21 -18.33 9.85
CA GLY A 97 6.07 -17.60 9.33
C GLY A 97 5.40 -18.39 8.23
N ASP A 98 4.38 -17.79 7.63
CA ASP A 98 3.46 -18.51 6.74
C ASP A 98 3.99 -18.69 5.30
N SER A 99 5.31 -18.52 5.10
CA SER A 99 5.96 -18.49 3.76
C SER A 99 5.82 -19.79 2.96
N TYR A 100 5.59 -20.92 3.64
CA TYR A 100 5.40 -22.23 3.01
C TYR A 100 3.95 -22.69 3.05
N THR A 101 3.06 -21.94 3.70
CA THR A 101 1.64 -22.28 3.74
C THR A 101 0.99 -21.87 2.42
N ARG A 102 0.16 -22.74 1.87
CA ARG A 102 -0.59 -22.43 0.64
C ARG A 102 -1.77 -21.54 1.01
N GLU A 103 -1.99 -20.48 0.22
CA GLU A 103 -3.19 -19.66 0.36
C GLU A 103 -4.44 -20.53 0.24
N LYS A 104 -5.34 -20.38 1.22
CA LYS A 104 -6.62 -21.09 1.22
C LYS A 104 -7.53 -20.42 0.19
N PHE A 105 -8.18 -21.21 -0.64
CA PHE A 105 -9.19 -20.70 -1.58
C PHE A 105 -10.37 -20.13 -0.78
N CYS A 106 -10.58 -18.83 -0.92
CA CYS A 106 -11.73 -18.13 -0.35
C CYS A 106 -12.74 -17.87 -1.47
N PRO A 107 -13.81 -18.67 -1.60
CA PRO A 107 -14.84 -18.39 -2.59
C PRO A 107 -15.42 -17.00 -2.34
N ALA A 108 -15.72 -16.27 -3.42
CA ALA A 108 -16.44 -15.02 -3.32
C ALA A 108 -17.80 -15.26 -2.63
N PRO A 109 -18.31 -14.28 -1.85
CA PRO A 109 -19.64 -14.40 -1.24
C PRO A 109 -20.69 -14.75 -2.29
N THR A 110 -21.30 -15.92 -2.15
CA THR A 110 -22.34 -16.39 -3.07
C THR A 110 -23.52 -15.43 -2.99
N ARG A 111 -23.93 -14.86 -4.13
CA ARG A 111 -25.16 -14.08 -4.20
C ARG A 111 -26.35 -15.03 -4.08
N ASP A 112 -27.38 -14.60 -3.36
CA ASP A 112 -28.63 -15.35 -3.28
C ASP A 112 -29.27 -15.42 -4.68
N LEU A 113 -29.20 -16.61 -5.29
CA LEU A 113 -29.69 -16.88 -6.64
C LEU A 113 -31.21 -16.75 -6.72
N GLU A 114 -31.95 -17.02 -5.63
CA GLU A 114 -33.40 -16.93 -5.59
C GLU A 114 -33.86 -15.47 -5.56
N LYS A 115 -33.11 -14.62 -4.85
CA LYS A 115 -33.31 -13.17 -4.88
C LYS A 115 -33.05 -12.59 -6.26
N GLU A 116 -31.97 -13.01 -6.94
CA GLU A 116 -31.65 -12.53 -8.29
C GLU A 116 -32.69 -13.00 -9.33
N LYS A 117 -33.13 -14.26 -9.25
CA LYS A 117 -34.22 -14.79 -10.08
C LYS A 117 -35.49 -13.96 -9.93
N ARG A 118 -35.89 -13.65 -8.69
CA ARG A 118 -37.07 -12.83 -8.40
C ARG A 118 -36.92 -11.40 -8.93
N ARG A 119 -35.74 -10.78 -8.75
CA ARG A 119 -35.40 -9.45 -9.28
C ARG A 119 -35.58 -9.42 -10.80
N LEU A 120 -35.01 -10.38 -11.51
CA LEU A 120 -35.12 -10.47 -12.97
C LEU A 120 -36.55 -10.77 -13.43
N GLN A 121 -37.27 -11.65 -12.72
CA GLN A 121 -38.67 -11.93 -13.02
C GLN A 121 -39.53 -10.66 -12.94
N ASN A 122 -39.37 -9.88 -11.87
CA ASN A 122 -40.10 -8.61 -11.69
C ASN A 122 -39.74 -7.58 -12.76
N LEU A 123 -38.45 -7.49 -13.11
CA LEU A 123 -37.97 -6.61 -14.17
C LEU A 123 -38.55 -7.00 -15.53
N MET A 124 -38.60 -8.30 -15.87
CA MET A 124 -39.15 -8.76 -17.14
C MET A 124 -40.68 -8.65 -17.20
N ALA A 125 -41.37 -8.92 -16.09
CA ALA A 125 -42.82 -8.89 -16.04
C ALA A 125 -43.38 -7.46 -16.01
N THR A 126 -42.80 -6.59 -15.19
CA THR A 126 -43.36 -5.27 -14.87
C THR A 126 -42.46 -4.11 -15.31
N GLY A 127 -41.22 -4.38 -15.74
CA GLY A 127 -40.25 -3.34 -16.10
C GLY A 127 -39.61 -2.64 -14.90
N GLN A 128 -39.85 -3.12 -13.67
CA GLN A 128 -39.43 -2.47 -12.43
C GLN A 128 -38.73 -3.47 -11.51
N GLU A 129 -37.63 -3.05 -10.89
CA GLU A 129 -37.02 -3.81 -9.79
C GLU A 129 -37.82 -3.61 -8.49
N SER A 130 -38.09 -4.69 -7.77
CA SER A 130 -38.78 -4.62 -6.48
C SER A 130 -37.98 -3.80 -5.46
N PRO A 131 -38.62 -2.94 -4.64
CA PRO A 131 -37.91 -2.14 -3.64
C PRO A 131 -37.21 -3.06 -2.64
N ALA A 132 -35.89 -2.90 -2.55
CA ALA A 132 -35.08 -3.63 -1.59
C ALA A 132 -35.50 -3.24 -0.17
N ALA A 133 -35.98 -4.20 0.62
CA ALA A 133 -36.05 -4.04 2.06
C ALA A 133 -34.63 -3.72 2.56
N SER A 134 -34.50 -2.59 3.27
CA SER A 134 -33.27 -2.06 3.82
C SER A 134 -32.53 -3.10 4.66
N SER A 135 -31.39 -3.59 4.19
CA SER A 135 -30.53 -4.48 4.97
C SER A 135 -29.51 -3.66 5.75
N HIS A 136 -29.75 -3.55 7.05
CA HIS A 136 -28.79 -3.09 8.05
C HIS A 136 -27.50 -3.94 8.00
N SER A 137 -26.38 -3.28 8.28
CA SER A 137 -25.03 -3.83 8.47
C SER A 137 -24.95 -4.81 9.64
N VAL A 138 -24.20 -5.93 9.53
CA VAL A 138 -23.12 -6.35 10.47
C VAL A 138 -22.27 -7.47 9.80
N PRO A 139 -20.93 -7.48 9.95
CA PRO A 139 -20.07 -8.57 9.47
C PRO A 139 -19.92 -9.67 10.53
N ALA A 140 -19.72 -10.92 10.10
CA ALA A 140 -19.23 -11.99 10.97
C ALA A 140 -18.18 -12.82 10.23
N CYS A 141 -16.93 -12.69 10.69
CA CYS A 141 -15.79 -13.52 10.35
C CYS A 141 -16.10 -14.99 10.62
N TRP A 142 -15.77 -15.86 9.66
CA TRP A 142 -15.73 -17.30 9.90
C TRP A 142 -14.29 -17.68 10.21
N SER A 143 -14.06 -18.20 11.41
CA SER A 143 -12.79 -18.80 11.83
C SER A 143 -12.68 -20.23 11.27
N PRO A 144 -11.63 -20.57 10.49
CA PRO A 144 -11.42 -21.96 10.10
C PRO A 144 -10.93 -22.81 11.27
N GLN A 145 -11.69 -23.86 11.59
CA GLN A 145 -11.23 -25.00 12.40
C GLN A 145 -9.96 -25.59 11.76
N GLU A 146 -8.89 -25.68 12.55
CA GLU A 146 -7.70 -26.45 12.20
C GLU A 146 -8.04 -27.94 12.20
N THR A 147 -7.74 -28.63 11.10
CA THR A 147 -7.61 -30.08 11.09
C THR A 147 -6.14 -30.38 10.86
N GLU A 148 -5.50 -31.00 11.85
CA GLU A 148 -4.11 -31.43 11.78
C GLU A 148 -3.99 -32.54 10.72
N GLU A 149 -3.29 -32.27 9.63
CA GLU A 149 -2.90 -33.28 8.66
C GLU A 149 -1.69 -34.04 9.22
N ARG A 150 -1.88 -35.30 9.60
CA ARG A 150 -0.83 -36.17 10.13
C ARG A 150 0.00 -36.72 8.97
N ASP A 151 1.28 -36.39 8.96
CA ASP A 151 2.29 -36.83 7.99
C ASP A 151 2.44 -38.37 7.99
N GLN A 152 2.15 -39.02 6.85
CA GLN A 152 2.09 -40.48 6.69
C GLN A 152 3.30 -41.08 5.97
N PHE A 153 4.47 -40.43 6.00
CA PHE A 153 5.69 -41.02 5.43
C PHE A 153 6.76 -41.23 6.49
N GLN A 154 6.58 -42.28 7.28
CA GLN A 154 7.68 -42.88 8.02
C GLN A 154 8.29 -43.98 7.13
N GLU A 155 9.37 -43.63 6.43
CA GLU A 155 10.16 -44.59 5.64
C GLU A 155 10.67 -45.71 6.54
N GLY A 156 10.38 -46.95 6.15
CA GLY A 156 10.88 -48.15 6.81
C GLY A 156 12.32 -48.41 6.42
N GLU A 157 13.21 -48.46 7.42
CA GLU A 157 14.48 -49.16 7.31
C GLU A 157 14.19 -50.64 7.03
N THR A 158 14.56 -51.12 5.84
CA THR A 158 14.75 -52.55 5.61
C THR A 158 16.23 -52.86 5.80
N ASP A 159 16.59 -53.28 7.02
CA ASP A 159 17.83 -53.97 7.32
C ASP A 159 17.84 -55.34 6.62
N ASP A 160 18.64 -55.47 5.56
CA ASP A 160 18.93 -56.77 4.95
C ASP A 160 20.14 -57.40 5.67
N THR A 161 19.86 -58.15 6.75
CA THR A 161 20.84 -59.03 7.41
C THR A 161 20.27 -60.43 7.68
N ARG A 162 20.53 -61.38 6.77
CA ARG A 162 20.69 -62.84 7.02
C ARG A 162 20.91 -63.51 5.66
N GLY A 163 22.02 -64.18 5.36
CA GLY A 163 22.62 -65.25 6.16
C GLY A 163 22.28 -66.59 5.52
N ARG A 164 23.16 -67.10 4.66
CA ARG A 164 23.35 -68.53 4.41
C ARG A 164 24.75 -68.81 3.89
#